data_AF-A0A1T4X244-F1
#
_entry.id   AF-A0A1T4X244-F1
#
_cell.length_a   1.000
_cell.length_b   1.000
_cell.length_c   1.000
_cell.angle_alpha   90.00
_cell.angle_beta   90.00
_cell.angle_gamma   90.00
#
_symmetry.space_group_name_H-M   'P 1'
#
loop_
_entity.id
_entity.type
_entity.pdbx_description
1 polymer ?
#
loop_
_entity_poly.entity_id
_entity_poly.type
_entity_poly.pdbx_seq_one_letter_code
_entity_poly.pdbx_strand_id
1 'polypeptide(L)' 'MVLSENEAKFKFCPLLKTTEDKMKFCQGSMCMMWRRHDKDKDKGWCGLAGKPLNAAG' A
#
# COMPACT_ATOMS: atom_id res chain seq x y z
N MET A 1 -0.85 7.67 0.40
CA MET A 1 0.13 8.00 -0.67
C MET A 1 -0.10 7.10 -1.87
N VAL A 2 -0.12 7.65 -3.09
CA VAL A 2 -0.23 6.85 -4.33
C VAL A 2 1.17 6.51 -4.83
N LEU A 3 1.43 5.24 -5.10
CA LEU A 3 2.73 4.71 -5.51
C LEU A 3 2.56 3.59 -6.54
N SER A 4 3.61 3.30 -7.30
CA SER A 4 3.66 2.03 -8.03
C SER A 4 3.78 0.84 -7.07
N GLU A 5 3.35 -0.34 -7.51
CA GLU A 5 3.55 -1.57 -6.73
C GLU A 5 5.03 -1.83 -6.44
N ASN A 6 5.90 -1.55 -7.41
CA ASN A 6 7.34 -1.71 -7.26
C ASN A 6 7.91 -0.79 -6.18
N GLU A 7 7.40 0.42 -6.01
CA GLU A 7 7.83 1.29 -4.92
C GLU A 7 7.23 0.86 -3.57
N ALA A 8 5.98 0.38 -3.58
CA ALA A 8 5.28 -0.04 -2.37
C ALA A 8 5.98 -1.24 -1.71
N LYS A 9 6.39 -2.24 -2.49
CA LYS A 9 7.03 -3.47 -1.97
C LYS A 9 8.38 -3.25 -1.29
N PHE A 10 9.03 -2.10 -1.50
CA PHE A 10 10.27 -1.76 -0.80
C PHE A 10 10.05 -0.98 0.50
N LYS A 11 8.79 -0.75 0.90
CA LYS A 11 8.45 -0.04 2.15
C LYS A 11 8.01 -1.03 3.22
N PHE A 12 8.41 -0.76 4.46
CA PHE A 12 7.91 -1.50 5.62
C PHE A 12 6.43 -1.17 5.88
N CYS A 13 5.64 -2.20 6.14
CA CYS A 13 4.23 -2.08 6.48
C CYS A 13 4.05 -2.16 8.00
N PRO A 14 3.60 -1.08 8.67
CA PRO A 14 3.42 -1.09 10.12
C PRO A 14 2.30 -2.03 10.58
N LEU A 15 1.43 -2.45 9.66
CA LEU A 15 0.30 -3.34 9.89
C LEU A 15 0.61 -4.81 9.61
N LEU A 16 1.75 -5.10 8.96
CA LEU A 16 2.17 -6.46 8.65
C LEU A 16 3.41 -6.79 9.48
N LYS A 17 3.18 -7.34 10.66
CA LYS A 17 4.25 -7.72 11.59
C LYS A 17 4.41 -9.24 11.70
N THR A 18 5.61 -9.69 12.03
CA THR A 18 5.83 -11.06 12.52
C THR A 18 5.34 -11.18 13.96
N THR A 19 5.32 -12.41 14.47
CA THR A 19 5.11 -12.70 15.90
C THR A 19 6.15 -12.05 16.81
N GLU A 20 7.32 -11.70 16.27
CA GLU A 20 8.40 -10.98 16.98
C GLU A 20 8.29 -9.44 16.84
N ASP A 21 7.12 -8.92 16.44
CA ASP A 21 6.84 -7.50 16.19
C ASP A 21 7.70 -6.84 15.08
N LYS A 22 8.45 -7.61 14.29
CA LYS A 22 9.23 -7.08 13.17
C LYS A 22 8.32 -6.74 12.00
N MET A 23 8.44 -5.53 11.48
CA MET A 23 7.71 -5.09 10.30
C MET A 23 8.18 -5.86 9.06
N LYS A 24 7.23 -6.27 8.23
CA LYS A 24 7.49 -6.86 6.91
C LYS A 24 7.35 -5.81 5.82
N PHE A 25 7.92 -6.09 4.66
CA PHE A 25 7.67 -5.31 3.46
C PHE A 25 6.20 -5.36 3.04
N CYS A 26 5.71 -4.27 2.43
CA CYS A 26 4.38 -4.22 1.86
C CYS A 26 4.22 -5.30 0.79
N GLN A 27 3.05 -5.94 0.76
CA GLN A 27 2.75 -6.99 -0.22
C GLN A 27 2.15 -6.44 -1.52
N GLY A 28 2.03 -5.11 -1.69
CA GLY A 28 1.50 -4.52 -2.92
C GLY A 28 0.11 -5.08 -3.27
N SER A 29 -0.13 -5.45 -4.54
CA SER A 29 -1.40 -6.06 -4.97
C SER A 29 -1.73 -7.40 -4.34
N MET A 30 -0.78 -8.10 -3.71
CA MET A 30 -1.07 -9.32 -2.94
C MET A 30 -1.69 -9.01 -1.57
N CYS A 31 -1.65 -7.75 -1.11
CA CYS A 31 -2.34 -7.33 0.10
C CYS A 31 -3.82 -7.05 -0.21
N MET A 32 -4.74 -7.65 0.55
CA MET A 32 -6.19 -7.38 0.41
C MET A 32 -6.57 -5.91 0.63
N MET A 33 -5.66 -5.11 1.20
CA MET A 33 -5.87 -3.70 1.46
C MET A 33 -5.38 -2.78 0.34
N TRP A 34 -4.73 -3.32 -0.69
CA TRP A 34 -4.27 -2.53 -1.83
C TRP A 34 -5.45 -2.09 -2.70
N ARG A 35 -5.46 -0.80 -3.04
CA ARG A 35 -6.44 -0.19 -3.94
C ARG A 35 -5.72 0.29 -5.19
N ARG A 36 -6.19 -0.16 -6.36
CA ARG A 36 -5.64 0.26 -7.65
C ARG A 36 -6.15 1.65 -7.99
N HIS A 37 -5.32 2.44 -8.67
CA HIS A 37 -5.70 3.75 -9.17
C HIS A 37 -6.44 3.62 -10.51
N ASP A 38 -7.65 4.17 -10.60
CA ASP A 38 -8.53 3.99 -11.77
C ASP A 38 -7.90 4.44 -13.09
N LYS A 39 -7.13 5.54 -13.05
CA LYS A 39 -6.47 6.10 -14.25
C LYS A 39 -5.10 5.47 -14.55
N ASP A 40 -4.49 4.81 -13.58
CA ASP A 40 -3.11 4.33 -13.68
C ASP A 40 -3.02 2.96 -13.00
N LYS A 41 -3.16 1.89 -13.80
CA LYS A 41 -3.30 0.51 -13.31
C LYS A 41 -2.06 0.00 -12.60
N ASP A 42 -0.90 0.60 -12.84
CA ASP A 42 0.38 0.27 -12.23
C ASP A 42 0.57 0.96 -10.87
N LYS A 43 -0.30 1.92 -10.55
CA LYS A 43 -0.31 2.63 -9.27
C LYS A 43 -1.48 2.22 -8.39
N GLY A 44 -1.28 2.47 -7.10
CA GLY A 44 -2.30 2.25 -6.09
C GLY A 44 -1.92 2.87 -4.77
N TRP A 45 -2.72 2.58 -3.76
CA TRP A 45 -2.48 3.01 -2.39
C TRP A 45 -2.92 1.93 -1.40
N CYS A 46 -2.41 2.01 -0.18
CA CYS A 46 -2.91 1.18 0.92
C CYS A 46 -4.21 1.78 1.47
N GLY A 47 -5.29 1.00 1.45
CA GLY A 47 -6.61 1.39 1.96
C GLY A 47 -6.65 1.67 3.47
N LEU A 48 -5.67 1.19 4.24
CA LEU A 48 -5.53 1.49 5.67
C LEU A 48 -4.53 2.61 5.97
N ALA A 49 -3.69 3.02 5.02
CA ALA A 49 -2.69 4.08 5.24
C ALA A 49 -3.29 5.50 5.14
N GLY A 50 -4.59 5.64 5.41
CA GLY A 50 -5.38 6.84 5.17
C GLY A 50 -5.65 7.08 3.68
N LYS A 51 -6.72 7.83 3.37
CA LYS A 51 -6.97 8.29 2.00
C LYS A 51 -5.73 9.07 1.53
N PRO A 52 -5.16 8.80 0.34
CA PRO A 52 -4.26 9.77 -0.26
C PRO A 52 -5.02 11.10 -0.33
N LEU A 53 -4.37 12.20 0.03
CA LEU A 53 -4.95 13.57 0.07
C LEU A 53 -5.56 14.06 -1.27
N ASN A 54 -5.69 13.19 -2.27
CA ASN A 54 -6.28 13.43 -3.59
C ASN A 54 -7.43 12.48 -3.95
N ALA A 55 -8.01 11.74 -2.99
CA ALA A 55 -9.22 10.92 -3.21
C ALA A 55 -10.50 11.60 -2.65
N ALA A 56 -10.60 12.91 -2.87
CA ALA A 56 -11.79 13.72 -2.65
C ALA A 56 -12.05 14.53 -3.93
N GLY A 57 -13.18 14.27 -4.60
CA GLY A 57 -13.61 14.93 -5.83
C GLY A 57 -13.82 13.94 -6.96
#